data_AF-A0A1T4Z443-F1
#
_entry.id   AF-A0A1T4Z443-F1
#
_cell.length_a   1.000
_cell.length_b   1.000
_cell.length_c   1.000
_cell.angle_alpha   90.00
_cell.angle_beta   90.00
_cell.angle_gamma   90.00
#
_symmetry.space_group_name_H-M   'P 1'
#
loop_
_entity.id
_entity.type
_entity.pdbx_description
1 polymer ?
#
loop_
_entity_poly.entity_id
_entity_poly.type
_entity_poly.pdbx_seq_one_letter_code
_entity_poly.pdbx_strand_id
1 'polypeptide(L)'
;MRYHLHEHPAFPGLLSKDDLFLLVEQGSLARGDLCTDTMTGRDHTVGDIITGMRPPRNSAHSRLVRPAYQEIRADATFHDESYDRDEEDASPPPSSTPEADSENVDEESLTGSYTDSGELILHETHPSWISYAKAVFLAFLLFIVTAMLVKVDAFYAPFSAAAAVGVLLITWLCRMSRVYYITEERVELVWGILGRSSKEVRICDIRSIDVYERGLKGLLGLGTVDFSSAANAGIEVQFRDIRDAHRVKELVRQLQRLAKE
;
A
#
# COMPACT_ATOMS: atom_id res chain seq x y z
N MET A 1 31.11 25.52 -20.98
CA MET A 1 32.10 24.53 -21.42
C MET A 1 31.37 23.21 -21.65
N ARG A 2 31.62 22.54 -22.76
CA ARG A 2 31.01 21.24 -23.10
C ARG A 2 32.13 20.21 -23.20
N TYR A 3 31.91 19.03 -22.64
CA TYR A 3 32.92 17.98 -22.50
C TYR A 3 32.52 16.75 -23.30
N HIS A 4 33.51 16.08 -23.88
CA HIS A 4 33.34 14.85 -24.62
C HIS A 4 34.05 13.70 -23.88
N LEU A 5 33.39 12.57 -23.68
CA LEU A 5 33.93 11.39 -23.02
C LEU A 5 34.61 10.46 -24.04
N HIS A 6 35.84 10.02 -23.75
CA HIS A 6 36.62 9.24 -24.71
C HIS A 6 36.21 7.77 -24.82
N GLU A 7 35.68 7.16 -23.75
CA GLU A 7 35.60 5.69 -23.64
C GLU A 7 34.19 5.14 -23.35
N HIS A 8 33.14 5.98 -23.39
CA HIS A 8 31.79 5.54 -23.02
C HIS A 8 30.86 5.32 -24.23
N PRO A 9 30.47 4.07 -24.56
CA PRO A 9 29.57 3.79 -25.70
C PRO A 9 28.13 4.27 -25.47
N ALA A 10 27.77 4.59 -24.22
CA ALA A 10 26.42 5.02 -23.84
C ALA A 10 26.17 6.53 -24.02
N PHE A 11 27.23 7.35 -24.07
CA PHE A 11 27.10 8.82 -24.05
C PHE A 11 27.99 9.48 -25.12
N PRO A 12 27.71 9.30 -26.42
CA PRO A 12 28.47 9.92 -27.52
C PRO A 12 28.22 11.44 -27.68
N GLY A 13 27.47 12.05 -26.76
CA GLY A 13 27.05 13.44 -26.81
C GLY A 13 28.02 14.40 -26.12
N LEU A 14 27.83 15.69 -26.39
CA LEU A 14 28.53 16.76 -25.65
C LEU A 14 27.81 17.01 -24.32
N LEU A 15 28.47 16.73 -23.21
CA LEU A 15 27.90 16.87 -21.86
C LEU A 15 28.27 18.22 -21.24
N SER A 16 27.34 18.80 -20.50
CA SER A 16 27.64 19.97 -19.67
C SER A 16 28.36 19.55 -18.39
N LYS A 17 28.91 20.55 -17.70
CA LYS A 17 29.55 20.36 -16.40
C LYS A 17 28.57 19.75 -15.36
N ASP A 18 27.31 20.17 -15.39
CA ASP A 18 26.27 19.67 -14.47
C ASP A 18 25.87 18.23 -14.79
N ASP A 19 25.83 17.85 -16.07
CA ASP A 19 25.52 16.48 -16.50
C ASP A 19 26.60 15.50 -16.04
N LEU A 20 27.88 15.90 -16.13
CA LEU A 20 28.99 15.10 -15.61
C LEU A 20 28.89 14.89 -14.09
N PHE A 21 28.46 15.92 -13.34
CA PHE A 21 28.24 15.80 -11.90
C PHE A 21 27.12 14.81 -11.58
N LEU A 22 25.98 14.92 -12.27
CA LEU A 22 24.84 14.03 -12.08
C LEU A 22 25.18 12.58 -12.42
N LEU A 23 25.94 12.34 -13.49
CA LEU A 23 26.35 10.98 -13.87
C LEU A 23 27.29 10.34 -12.85
N VAL A 24 28.19 11.12 -12.26
CA VAL A 24 29.05 10.65 -11.16
C VAL A 24 28.24 10.40 -9.89
N GLU A 25 27.25 11.25 -9.58
CA GLU A 25 26.36 11.07 -8.42
C GLU A 25 25.47 9.83 -8.58
N GLN A 26 25.00 9.55 -9.79
CA GLN A 26 24.23 8.35 -10.13
C GLN A 26 25.09 7.09 -10.25
N GLY A 27 26.41 7.19 -10.09
CA GLY A 27 27.35 6.07 -10.19
C GLY A 27 27.51 5.50 -11.61
N SER A 28 27.06 6.23 -12.63
CA SER A 28 27.18 5.84 -14.04
C SER A 28 28.53 6.22 -14.66
N LEU A 29 29.31 7.05 -13.97
CA LEU A 29 30.62 7.52 -14.42
C LEU A 29 31.58 7.60 -13.22
N ALA A 30 32.83 7.20 -13.40
CA ALA A 30 33.84 7.28 -12.35
C ALA A 30 34.53 8.65 -12.37
N ARG A 31 34.96 9.14 -11.20
CA ARG A 31 35.73 10.39 -11.11
C ARG A 31 37.06 10.33 -11.86
N GLY A 32 37.60 9.14 -12.07
CA GLY A 32 38.85 8.92 -12.80
C GLY A 32 38.71 8.94 -14.32
N ASP A 33 37.48 9.01 -14.85
CA ASP A 33 37.26 8.94 -16.29
C ASP A 33 37.75 10.22 -16.98
N LEU A 34 38.28 10.07 -18.19
CA LEU A 34 38.85 11.16 -18.98
C LEU A 34 37.79 11.80 -19.88
N CYS A 35 37.78 13.13 -19.88
CA CYS A 35 36.96 13.92 -20.78
C CYS A 35 37.73 15.10 -21.38
N THR A 36 37.44 15.42 -22.63
CA THR A 36 38.09 16.52 -23.35
C THR A 36 37.20 17.74 -23.34
N ASP A 37 37.79 18.89 -23.02
CA ASP A 37 37.10 20.17 -23.17
C ASP A 37 37.09 20.60 -24.64
N THR A 38 35.90 20.81 -25.20
CA THR A 38 35.72 21.24 -26.59
C THR A 38 36.27 22.62 -26.91
N MET A 39 36.49 23.48 -25.90
CA MET A 39 37.01 24.83 -26.11
C MET A 39 38.54 24.90 -26.08
N THR A 40 39.18 24.07 -25.27
CA THR A 40 40.64 24.11 -25.07
C THR A 40 41.36 22.91 -25.70
N GLY A 41 40.63 21.87 -26.09
CA GLY A 41 41.18 20.62 -26.65
C GLY A 41 42.05 19.84 -25.67
N ARG A 42 41.96 20.15 -24.37
CA ARG A 42 42.74 19.48 -23.31
C ARG A 42 41.90 18.42 -22.62
N ASP A 43 42.58 17.35 -22.26
CA ASP A 43 42.00 16.26 -21.50
C ASP A 43 42.09 16.55 -20.00
N HIS A 44 40.97 16.32 -19.32
CA HIS A 44 40.81 16.51 -17.89
C HIS A 44 40.15 15.27 -17.30
N THR A 45 40.44 14.96 -16.03
CA THR A 45 39.64 13.97 -15.32
C THR A 45 38.30 14.58 -14.95
N VAL A 46 37.23 13.79 -15.00
CA VAL A 46 35.89 14.22 -14.61
C VAL A 46 35.89 14.74 -13.17
N GLY A 47 36.66 14.09 -12.28
CA GLY A 47 36.87 14.49 -10.90
C GLY A 47 37.41 15.92 -10.74
N ASP A 48 38.41 16.30 -11.53
CA ASP A 48 39.01 17.64 -11.47
C ASP A 48 38.02 18.72 -11.89
N ILE A 49 37.14 18.43 -12.86
CA ILE A 49 36.13 19.37 -13.34
C ILE A 49 35.02 19.56 -12.31
N ILE A 50 34.57 18.49 -11.66
CA ILE A 50 33.46 18.53 -10.71
C ILE A 50 33.87 18.93 -9.29
N THR A 51 35.17 18.99 -9.00
CA THR A 51 35.68 19.37 -7.68
C THR A 51 35.23 20.80 -7.33
N GLY A 52 34.54 20.93 -6.18
CA GLY A 52 34.00 22.19 -5.69
C GLY A 52 32.58 22.53 -6.17
N MET A 53 31.91 21.69 -6.96
CA MET A 53 30.48 21.86 -7.25
C MET A 53 29.62 21.45 -6.05
N ARG A 54 28.78 22.38 -5.60
CA ARG A 54 27.65 22.12 -4.70
C ARG A 54 26.50 21.54 -5.54
N PRO A 55 25.73 20.56 -5.05
CA PRO A 55 24.62 20.00 -5.82
C PRO A 55 23.73 21.12 -6.37
N PRO A 56 23.33 21.06 -7.66
CA PRO A 56 22.51 22.10 -8.25
C PRO A 56 21.21 22.23 -7.44
N ARG A 57 20.89 23.44 -6.99
CA ARG A 57 19.57 23.73 -6.43
C ARG A 57 18.58 23.47 -7.54
N ASN A 58 17.81 22.38 -7.43
CA ASN A 58 16.64 22.08 -8.24
C ASN A 58 15.78 23.34 -8.37
N SER A 59 15.96 24.07 -9.46
CA SER A 59 15.27 25.31 -9.76
C SER A 59 14.60 25.19 -11.12
N ALA A 60 13.91 24.06 -11.34
CA ALA A 60 12.97 23.88 -12.43
C ALA A 60 12.11 22.63 -12.20
N HIS A 61 11.41 22.53 -11.07
CA HIS A 61 10.19 21.73 -11.01
C HIS A 61 9.02 22.66 -10.68
N SER A 62 8.02 22.55 -11.54
CA SER A 62 6.68 23.12 -11.47
C SER A 62 6.24 23.54 -10.07
N ARG A 63 5.68 24.75 -9.97
CA ARG A 63 4.86 25.18 -8.82
C ARG A 63 3.69 24.22 -8.67
N LEU A 64 3.87 23.12 -7.97
CA LEU A 64 2.79 22.44 -7.29
C LEU A 64 2.44 23.33 -6.11
N VAL A 65 1.26 23.97 -6.20
CA VAL A 65 0.61 24.65 -5.08
C VAL A 65 0.49 23.62 -3.96
N ARG A 66 1.34 23.75 -2.94
CA ARG A 66 1.27 22.96 -1.71
C ARG A 66 -0.04 23.37 -1.01
N PRO A 67 -1.01 22.47 -0.80
CA PRO A 67 -2.10 22.79 0.12
C PRO A 67 -1.48 23.02 1.50
N ALA A 68 -1.93 24.07 2.16
CA ALA A 68 -1.50 24.45 3.50
C ALA A 68 -1.89 23.34 4.48
N TYR A 69 -1.00 22.37 4.70
CA TYR A 69 -1.09 21.55 5.89
C TYR A 69 -0.41 22.32 7.02
N GLN A 70 -1.20 22.60 8.04
CA GLN A 70 -0.79 23.18 9.30
C GLN A 70 0.07 22.14 10.02
N GLU A 71 1.35 22.46 10.22
CA GLU A 71 2.24 21.65 11.03
C GLU A 71 1.68 21.60 12.46
N ILE A 72 1.26 20.43 12.91
CA ILE A 72 0.88 20.20 14.30
C ILE A 72 2.17 20.32 15.12
N ARG A 73 2.34 21.46 15.81
CA ARG A 73 3.37 21.64 16.83
C ARG A 73 3.04 20.74 18.03
N ALA A 74 4.04 20.10 18.60
CA ALA A 74 3.94 19.22 19.76
C ALA A 74 3.65 19.95 21.10
N ASP A 75 3.24 21.23 21.05
CA ASP A 75 3.08 22.08 22.24
C ASP A 75 1.62 22.49 22.49
N ALA A 76 0.64 21.78 21.91
CA ALA A 76 -0.76 22.00 22.24
C ALA A 76 -1.06 21.35 23.61
N THR A 77 -1.01 22.15 24.66
CA THR A 77 -1.55 21.80 25.98
C THR A 77 -3.01 21.40 25.83
N PHE A 78 -3.28 20.12 26.09
CA PHE A 78 -4.64 19.63 26.28
C PHE A 78 -5.24 20.39 27.47
N HIS A 79 -6.25 21.21 27.23
CA HIS A 79 -7.07 21.75 28.30
C HIS A 79 -7.99 20.63 28.78
N ASP A 80 -7.75 20.23 30.03
CA ASP A 80 -8.57 19.35 30.84
C ASP A 80 -9.97 19.97 30.99
N GLU A 81 -11.01 19.29 30.52
CA GLU A 81 -12.38 19.68 30.84
C GLU A 81 -12.68 19.22 32.27
N SER A 82 -12.57 20.18 33.18
CA SER A 82 -13.06 20.17 34.55
C SER A 82 -14.54 19.78 34.62
N TYR A 83 -14.84 18.63 35.22
CA TYR A 83 -16.14 18.37 35.82
C TYR A 83 -16.09 18.80 37.29
N ASP A 84 -16.59 20.01 37.57
CA ASP A 84 -16.94 20.42 38.92
C ASP A 84 -18.12 19.57 39.42
N ARG A 85 -17.93 18.85 40.52
CA ARG A 85 -19.01 18.44 41.42
C ARG A 85 -18.53 18.62 42.85
N ASP A 86 -19.31 19.41 43.57
CA ASP A 86 -19.04 20.07 44.84
C ASP A 86 -18.62 19.15 46.00
N GLU A 87 -17.81 19.73 46.89
CA GLU A 87 -17.35 19.21 48.18
C GLU A 87 -18.49 19.09 49.20
N GLU A 88 -18.56 17.97 49.95
CA GLU A 88 -19.11 17.96 51.31
C GLU A 88 -18.42 16.88 52.17
N ASP A 89 -17.44 17.34 52.95
CA ASP A 89 -17.10 17.02 54.34
C ASP A 89 -16.68 15.61 54.85
N ALA A 90 -15.62 15.66 55.68
CA ALA A 90 -15.25 14.78 56.81
C ALA A 90 -14.48 13.41 56.64
N SER A 91 -13.13 13.49 56.75
CA SER A 91 -12.12 12.73 57.56
C SER A 91 -12.22 11.18 57.84
N PRO A 92 -11.13 10.52 58.33
CA PRO A 92 -9.83 10.15 57.75
C PRO A 92 -9.62 8.57 57.77
N PRO A 93 -8.45 7.97 57.44
CA PRO A 93 -8.32 6.59 56.92
C PRO A 93 -8.24 5.50 58.00
N PRO A 94 -8.45 4.21 57.65
CA PRO A 94 -7.49 3.20 58.11
C PRO A 94 -7.21 2.03 57.13
N SER A 95 -5.91 1.79 56.94
CA SER A 95 -5.21 0.48 56.95
C SER A 95 -5.99 -0.82 56.71
N SER A 96 -5.57 -1.58 55.68
CA SER A 96 -4.96 -2.92 55.83
C SER A 96 -4.73 -3.57 54.45
N THR A 97 -3.48 -3.78 54.07
CA THR A 97 -3.07 -4.89 53.18
C THR A 97 -3.31 -6.24 53.91
N PRO A 98 -3.13 -7.42 53.28
CA PRO A 98 -3.36 -7.85 51.89
C PRO A 98 -4.05 -9.25 51.85
N GLU A 99 -5.16 -9.46 51.16
CA GLU A 99 -5.66 -10.83 50.97
C GLU A 99 -5.99 -11.11 49.51
N ALA A 100 -5.39 -12.20 49.04
CA ALA A 100 -5.48 -12.73 47.72
C ALA A 100 -6.89 -13.21 47.45
N ASP A 101 -7.53 -12.63 46.45
CA ASP A 101 -8.56 -13.32 45.68
C ASP A 101 -8.13 -13.30 44.23
N SER A 102 -7.81 -14.51 43.78
CA SER A 102 -7.69 -14.91 42.39
C SER A 102 -9.03 -14.67 41.68
N GLU A 103 -9.26 -13.42 41.26
CA GLU A 103 -10.30 -13.13 40.29
C GLU A 103 -9.72 -13.38 38.91
N ASN A 104 -10.24 -14.46 38.32
CA ASN A 104 -10.08 -14.84 36.93
C ASN A 104 -10.06 -13.59 36.05
N VAL A 105 -8.91 -13.32 35.44
CA VAL A 105 -8.85 -12.41 34.29
C VAL A 105 -9.72 -13.06 33.23
N ASP A 106 -10.87 -12.44 32.96
CA ASP A 106 -11.83 -12.90 31.99
C ASP A 106 -11.12 -13.18 30.64
N GLU A 107 -10.88 -14.47 30.37
CA GLU A 107 -10.35 -15.04 29.12
C GLU A 107 -11.32 -14.86 27.93
N GLU A 108 -12.26 -13.90 28.00
CA GLU A 108 -13.43 -13.82 27.12
C GLU A 108 -13.42 -12.61 26.16
N SER A 109 -12.25 -12.06 25.85
CA SER A 109 -12.12 -11.05 24.78
C SER A 109 -10.91 -11.19 23.83
N LEU A 110 -10.19 -12.31 23.90
CA LEU A 110 -9.18 -12.70 22.90
C LEU A 110 -9.69 -13.86 22.04
N THR A 111 -10.83 -13.71 21.39
CA THR A 111 -11.11 -14.46 20.15
C THR A 111 -10.30 -13.83 19.02
N GLY A 112 -8.97 -13.81 19.17
CA GLY A 112 -8.08 -13.67 18.02
C GLY A 112 -8.37 -14.85 17.11
N SER A 113 -8.88 -14.60 15.91
CA SER A 113 -8.94 -15.64 14.88
C SER A 113 -7.49 -16.09 14.69
N TYR A 114 -7.17 -17.36 14.96
CA TYR A 114 -5.82 -17.88 14.76
C TYR A 114 -5.77 -18.57 13.39
N THR A 115 -4.68 -18.40 12.64
CA THR A 115 -4.47 -19.21 11.43
C THR A 115 -4.32 -20.68 11.80
N ASP A 116 -4.44 -21.60 10.83
CA ASP A 116 -4.17 -23.03 11.02
C ASP A 116 -2.72 -23.30 11.50
N SER A 117 -1.84 -22.29 11.42
CA SER A 117 -0.48 -22.29 11.94
C SER A 117 -0.34 -21.72 13.37
N GLY A 118 -1.44 -21.28 14.01
CA GLY A 118 -1.44 -20.76 15.37
C GLY A 118 -1.09 -19.27 15.51
N GLU A 119 -1.07 -18.50 14.41
CA GLU A 119 -0.74 -17.07 14.43
C GLU A 119 -1.98 -16.20 14.59
N LEU A 120 -1.87 -15.13 15.38
CA LEU A 120 -2.95 -14.16 15.58
C LEU A 120 -3.29 -13.46 14.24
N ILE A 121 -4.52 -13.64 13.75
CA ILE A 121 -5.03 -12.94 12.59
C ILE A 121 -5.46 -11.55 13.05
N LEU A 122 -4.58 -10.58 12.81
CA LEU A 122 -4.82 -9.19 13.15
C LEU A 122 -5.90 -8.56 12.25
N HIS A 123 -6.00 -8.99 10.99
CA HIS A 123 -7.02 -8.46 10.08
C HIS A 123 -7.42 -9.42 8.97
N GLU A 124 -8.69 -9.80 8.95
CA GLU A 124 -9.32 -10.50 7.82
C GLU A 124 -9.96 -9.45 6.89
N THR A 125 -9.53 -9.42 5.63
CA THR A 125 -10.13 -8.54 4.63
C THR A 125 -10.66 -9.33 3.47
N HIS A 126 -11.83 -8.93 2.99
CA HIS A 126 -12.43 -9.51 1.79
C HIS A 126 -12.50 -8.48 0.65
N PRO A 127 -12.39 -8.92 -0.62
CA PRO A 127 -12.51 -8.03 -1.76
C PRO A 127 -13.87 -7.31 -1.77
N SER A 128 -13.93 -6.04 -2.15
CA SER A 128 -15.23 -5.35 -2.21
C SER A 128 -16.12 -5.88 -3.35
N TRP A 129 -17.44 -5.78 -3.18
CA TRP A 129 -18.41 -6.10 -4.24
C TRP A 129 -18.19 -5.25 -5.51
N ILE A 130 -17.63 -4.04 -5.37
CA ILE A 130 -17.29 -3.16 -6.50
C ILE A 130 -16.26 -3.81 -7.44
N SER A 131 -15.40 -4.70 -6.95
CA SER A 131 -14.48 -5.46 -7.83
C SER A 131 -15.24 -6.15 -8.97
N TYR A 132 -16.45 -6.62 -8.68
CA TYR A 132 -17.32 -7.35 -9.57
C TYR A 132 -18.43 -6.47 -10.18
N ALA A 133 -18.36 -5.15 -10.05
CA ALA A 133 -19.37 -4.22 -10.55
C ALA A 133 -19.67 -4.42 -12.05
N LYS A 134 -18.65 -4.74 -12.87
CA LYS A 134 -18.84 -5.04 -14.30
C LYS A 134 -19.68 -6.31 -14.52
N ALA A 135 -19.47 -7.34 -13.71
CA ALA A 135 -20.22 -8.60 -13.80
C ALA A 135 -21.67 -8.42 -13.29
N VAL A 136 -21.85 -7.68 -12.20
CA VAL A 136 -23.18 -7.32 -11.71
C VAL A 136 -23.94 -6.45 -12.71
N PHE A 137 -23.27 -5.49 -13.34
CA PHE A 137 -23.86 -4.67 -14.40
C PHE A 137 -24.26 -5.51 -15.62
N LEU A 138 -23.43 -6.48 -16.02
CA LEU A 138 -23.75 -7.42 -17.10
C LEU A 138 -24.99 -8.28 -16.74
N ALA A 139 -25.07 -8.77 -15.50
CA ALA A 139 -26.23 -9.54 -15.04
C ALA A 139 -27.51 -8.68 -15.02
N PHE A 140 -27.41 -7.41 -14.63
CA PHE A 140 -28.51 -6.46 -14.69
C PHE A 140 -28.98 -6.20 -16.12
N LEU A 141 -28.05 -6.03 -17.07
CA LEU A 141 -28.37 -5.90 -18.49
C LEU A 141 -29.11 -7.14 -19.01
N LEU A 142 -28.64 -8.34 -18.64
CA LEU A 142 -29.31 -9.59 -18.99
C LEU A 142 -30.74 -9.66 -18.42
N PHE A 143 -30.97 -9.21 -17.19
CA PHE A 143 -32.31 -9.11 -16.62
C PHE A 143 -33.24 -8.16 -17.40
N ILE A 144 -32.72 -7.03 -17.88
CA ILE A 144 -33.49 -6.10 -18.74
C ILE A 144 -33.85 -6.79 -20.07
N VAL A 145 -32.90 -7.51 -20.66
CA VAL A 145 -33.13 -8.28 -21.90
C VAL A 145 -34.19 -9.36 -21.66
N THR A 146 -34.13 -10.09 -20.54
CA THR A 146 -35.17 -11.05 -20.14
C THR A 146 -36.55 -10.39 -20.07
N ALA A 147 -36.65 -9.24 -19.40
CA ALA A 147 -37.92 -8.51 -19.26
C ALA A 147 -38.48 -8.01 -20.61
N MET A 148 -37.61 -7.62 -21.55
CA MET A 148 -37.98 -7.27 -22.92
C MET A 148 -38.45 -8.50 -23.71
N LEU A 149 -37.74 -9.63 -23.61
CA LEU A 149 -38.07 -10.87 -24.31
C LEU A 149 -39.44 -11.43 -23.91
N VAL A 150 -39.81 -11.36 -22.63
CA VAL A 150 -41.13 -11.79 -22.13
C VAL A 150 -42.29 -11.10 -22.88
N LYS A 151 -42.08 -9.88 -23.39
CA LYS A 151 -43.10 -9.14 -24.15
C LYS A 151 -43.17 -9.52 -25.63
N VAL A 152 -42.11 -10.09 -26.19
CA VAL A 152 -42.00 -10.42 -27.61
C VAL A 152 -42.30 -11.90 -27.84
N ASP A 153 -41.59 -12.77 -27.11
CA ASP A 153 -41.72 -14.22 -27.20
C ASP A 153 -41.27 -14.87 -25.88
N ALA A 154 -42.21 -15.53 -25.21
CA ALA A 154 -42.00 -16.12 -23.89
C ALA A 154 -41.06 -17.35 -23.93
N PHE A 155 -40.81 -17.94 -25.11
CA PHE A 155 -40.02 -19.15 -25.23
C PHE A 155 -38.54 -18.94 -24.87
N TYR A 156 -37.97 -17.77 -25.18
CA TYR A 156 -36.55 -17.46 -24.95
C TYR A 156 -36.27 -16.82 -23.58
N ALA A 157 -37.31 -16.33 -22.90
CA ALA A 157 -37.21 -15.72 -21.58
C ALA A 157 -36.47 -16.59 -20.53
N PRO A 158 -36.79 -17.89 -20.34
CA PRO A 158 -36.11 -18.69 -19.31
C PRO A 158 -34.62 -18.88 -19.56
N PHE A 159 -34.16 -18.96 -20.82
CA PHE A 159 -32.75 -19.11 -21.15
C PHE A 159 -31.94 -17.86 -20.76
N SER A 160 -32.46 -16.67 -21.08
CA SER A 160 -31.82 -15.41 -20.69
C SER A 160 -31.82 -15.21 -19.18
N ALA A 161 -32.90 -15.58 -18.49
CA ALA A 161 -33.00 -15.52 -17.04
C ALA A 161 -31.99 -16.46 -16.37
N ALA A 162 -31.89 -17.70 -16.86
CA ALA A 162 -30.92 -18.68 -16.37
C ALA A 162 -29.48 -18.20 -16.57
N ALA A 163 -29.17 -17.56 -17.71
CA ALA A 163 -27.87 -16.95 -17.95
C ALA A 163 -27.57 -15.81 -16.97
N ALA A 164 -28.53 -14.91 -16.70
CA ALA A 164 -28.38 -13.82 -15.73
C ALA A 164 -28.07 -14.35 -14.32
N VAL A 165 -28.83 -15.34 -13.87
CA VAL A 165 -28.64 -16.01 -12.58
C VAL A 165 -27.30 -16.73 -12.54
N GLY A 166 -26.90 -17.41 -13.62
CA GLY A 166 -25.61 -18.07 -13.73
C GLY A 166 -24.44 -17.11 -13.57
N VAL A 167 -24.50 -15.94 -14.21
CA VAL A 167 -23.47 -14.89 -14.06
C VAL A 167 -23.39 -14.40 -12.61
N LEU A 168 -24.52 -14.16 -11.95
CA LEU A 168 -24.55 -13.76 -10.54
C LEU A 168 -23.97 -14.85 -9.63
N LEU A 169 -24.34 -16.10 -9.85
CA LEU A 169 -23.90 -17.24 -9.05
C LEU A 169 -22.39 -17.47 -9.20
N ILE A 170 -21.86 -17.41 -10.42
CA ILE A 170 -20.41 -17.50 -10.68
C ILE A 170 -19.68 -16.33 -10.01
N THR A 171 -20.22 -15.12 -10.10
CA THR A 171 -19.63 -13.94 -9.47
C THR A 171 -19.58 -14.09 -7.96
N TRP A 172 -20.66 -14.59 -7.36
CA TRP A 172 -20.75 -14.87 -5.93
C TRP A 172 -19.77 -15.95 -5.48
N LEU A 173 -19.65 -17.05 -6.23
CA LEU A 173 -18.65 -18.09 -5.96
C LEU A 173 -17.22 -17.54 -6.03
N CYS A 174 -16.90 -16.79 -7.09
CA CYS A 174 -15.58 -16.19 -7.25
C CYS A 174 -15.24 -15.20 -6.13
N ARG A 175 -16.26 -14.57 -5.55
CA ARG A 175 -16.13 -13.64 -4.42
C ARG A 175 -15.85 -14.35 -3.11
N MET A 176 -16.48 -15.51 -2.90
CA MET A 176 -16.29 -16.34 -1.70
C MET A 176 -14.94 -17.07 -1.72
N SER A 177 -14.45 -17.41 -2.91
CA SER A 177 -13.17 -18.09 -3.11
C SER A 177 -11.91 -17.25 -2.93
N ARG A 178 -12.00 -15.96 -2.54
CA ARG A 178 -10.83 -15.08 -2.35
C ARG A 178 -10.84 -14.47 -0.97
N VAL A 179 -9.79 -14.75 -0.20
CA VAL A 179 -9.63 -14.24 1.16
C VAL A 179 -8.21 -13.69 1.33
N TYR A 180 -8.12 -12.53 1.98
CA TYR A 180 -6.86 -11.87 2.32
C TYR A 180 -6.68 -11.96 3.84
N TYR A 181 -5.57 -12.54 4.27
CA TYR A 181 -5.21 -12.65 5.68
C TYR A 181 -3.97 -11.81 5.96
N ILE A 182 -4.03 -11.02 7.03
CA ILE A 182 -2.89 -10.27 7.55
C ILE A 182 -2.65 -10.77 8.98
N THR A 183 -1.49 -11.37 9.19
CA THR A 183 -1.00 -11.81 10.49
C THR A 183 0.16 -10.93 10.94
N GLU A 184 0.70 -11.16 12.14
CA GLU A 184 1.86 -10.42 12.66
C GLU A 184 3.16 -10.74 11.92
N GLU A 185 3.32 -11.98 11.42
CA GLU A 185 4.54 -12.43 10.76
C GLU A 185 4.46 -12.43 9.24
N ARG A 186 3.26 -12.67 8.68
CA ARG A 186 3.07 -12.84 7.24
C ARG A 186 1.77 -12.27 6.69
N VAL A 187 1.77 -12.02 5.39
CA VAL A 187 0.63 -11.60 4.60
C VAL A 187 0.29 -12.73 3.64
N GLU A 188 -0.94 -13.26 3.71
CA GLU A 188 -1.38 -14.40 2.90
C GLU A 188 -2.58 -14.03 2.02
N LEU A 189 -2.53 -14.49 0.78
CA LEU A 189 -3.60 -14.44 -0.20
C LEU A 189 -4.00 -15.87 -0.57
N VAL A 190 -5.24 -16.25 -0.24
CA VAL A 190 -5.81 -17.54 -0.60
C VAL A 190 -6.84 -17.35 -1.71
N TRP A 191 -6.70 -18.12 -2.80
CA TRP A 191 -7.67 -18.15 -3.89
C TRP A 191 -7.93 -19.57 -4.41
N GLY A 192 -9.18 -19.85 -4.77
CA GLY A 192 -9.53 -21.13 -5.38
C GLY A 192 -10.99 -21.53 -5.24
N ILE A 193 -11.58 -22.06 -6.31
CA ILE A 193 -12.94 -22.66 -6.29
C ILE A 193 -12.84 -24.18 -6.15
N LEU A 194 -11.96 -24.80 -6.94
CA LEU A 194 -11.80 -26.27 -7.02
C LEU A 194 -10.48 -26.78 -6.43
N GLY A 195 -9.43 -25.96 -6.50
CA GLY A 195 -8.15 -26.18 -5.83
C GLY A 195 -7.80 -24.95 -5.03
N ARG A 196 -7.43 -25.12 -3.75
CA ARG A 196 -6.95 -24.04 -2.90
C ARG A 196 -5.50 -23.73 -3.27
N SER A 197 -5.26 -22.52 -3.74
CA SER A 197 -3.93 -21.96 -3.94
C SER A 197 -3.72 -20.85 -2.94
N SER A 198 -2.56 -20.81 -2.29
CA SER A 198 -2.15 -19.72 -1.42
C SER A 198 -0.87 -19.08 -1.91
N LYS A 199 -0.69 -17.81 -1.60
CA LYS A 199 0.56 -17.07 -1.71
C LYS A 199 0.78 -16.37 -0.40
N GLU A 200 1.97 -16.52 0.15
CA GLU A 200 2.36 -15.92 1.40
C GLU A 200 3.65 -15.13 1.23
N VAL A 201 3.77 -14.04 1.98
CA VAL A 201 5.00 -13.24 2.08
C VAL A 201 5.20 -12.86 3.53
N ARG A 202 6.40 -13.12 4.07
CA ARG A 202 6.75 -12.69 5.42
C ARG A 202 6.91 -11.18 5.46
N ILE A 203 6.42 -10.57 6.53
CA ILE A 203 6.41 -9.11 6.71
C ILE A 203 7.84 -8.53 6.72
N CYS A 204 8.81 -9.28 7.24
CA CYS A 204 10.23 -8.92 7.24
C CYS A 204 10.87 -8.93 5.85
N ASP A 205 10.36 -9.71 4.90
CA ASP A 205 10.91 -9.84 3.54
C ASP A 205 10.30 -8.83 2.55
N ILE A 206 9.26 -8.10 2.96
CA ILE A 206 8.59 -7.10 2.10
C ILE A 206 9.52 -5.90 1.89
N ARG A 207 9.88 -5.65 0.63
CA ARG A 207 10.77 -4.58 0.21
C ARG A 207 10.02 -3.30 -0.15
N SER A 208 8.90 -3.41 -0.86
CA SER A 208 8.07 -2.27 -1.25
C SER A 208 6.59 -2.60 -1.12
N ILE A 209 5.82 -1.56 -0.78
CA ILE A 209 4.37 -1.60 -0.65
C ILE A 209 3.80 -0.45 -1.49
N ASP A 210 3.27 -0.82 -2.66
CA ASP A 210 2.72 0.10 -3.63
C ASP A 210 1.20 0.11 -3.51
N VAL A 211 0.60 1.30 -3.48
CA VAL A 211 -0.85 1.47 -3.34
C VAL A 211 -1.38 2.23 -4.54
N TYR A 212 -2.39 1.67 -5.18
CA TYR A 212 -3.01 2.21 -6.38
C TYR A 212 -4.48 2.47 -6.14
N GLU A 213 -4.85 3.74 -6.10
CA GLU A 213 -6.23 4.21 -6.05
C GLU A 213 -6.53 4.92 -7.38
N ARG A 214 -7.21 4.23 -8.30
CA ARG A 214 -7.45 4.75 -9.66
C ARG A 214 -8.92 5.14 -9.87
N GLY A 215 -9.14 6.35 -10.38
CA GLY A 215 -10.43 6.82 -10.89
C GLY A 215 -11.56 6.80 -9.86
N LEU A 216 -12.76 6.41 -10.31
CA LEU A 216 -13.95 6.30 -9.44
C LEU A 216 -13.78 5.32 -8.27
N LYS A 217 -12.93 4.28 -8.42
CA LYS A 217 -12.68 3.33 -7.34
C LYS A 217 -11.93 3.99 -6.17
N GLY A 218 -10.94 4.83 -6.48
CA GLY A 218 -10.25 5.63 -5.46
C GLY A 218 -11.19 6.58 -4.73
N LEU A 219 -12.12 7.23 -5.45
CA LEU A 219 -13.13 8.10 -4.83
C LEU A 219 -14.08 7.34 -3.90
N LEU A 220 -14.36 6.07 -4.19
CA LEU A 220 -15.14 5.17 -3.34
C LEU A 220 -14.32 4.58 -2.17
N GLY A 221 -13.06 5.01 -1.98
CA GLY A 221 -12.16 4.50 -0.95
C GLY A 221 -11.65 3.08 -1.22
N LEU A 222 -11.64 2.67 -2.49
CA LEU A 222 -11.18 1.34 -2.92
C LEU A 222 -9.82 1.45 -3.60
N GLY A 223 -8.85 0.74 -3.04
CA GLY A 223 -7.49 0.67 -3.56
C GLY A 223 -7.03 -0.75 -3.82
N THR A 224 -5.93 -0.86 -4.55
CA THR A 224 -5.16 -2.10 -4.72
C THR A 224 -3.81 -1.91 -4.04
N VAL A 225 -3.40 -2.88 -3.23
CA VAL A 225 -2.09 -2.91 -2.56
C VAL A 225 -1.25 -4.03 -3.15
N ASP A 226 -0.06 -3.70 -3.61
CA ASP A 226 0.91 -4.64 -4.17
C ASP A 226 2.09 -4.78 -3.21
N PHE A 227 2.38 -6.02 -2.81
CA PHE A 227 3.51 -6.37 -1.96
C PHE A 227 4.60 -7.02 -2.82
N SER A 228 5.77 -6.41 -2.82
CA SER A 228 6.96 -6.94 -3.49
C SER A 228 7.97 -7.40 -2.44
N SER A 229 8.43 -8.64 -2.57
CA SER A 229 9.40 -9.25 -1.66
C SER A 229 10.82 -9.08 -2.16
N ALA A 230 11.79 -9.25 -1.25
CA ALA A 230 13.20 -9.34 -1.60
C ALA A 230 13.53 -10.59 -2.45
N ALA A 231 12.71 -11.64 -2.38
CA ALA A 231 12.97 -12.91 -3.04
C ALA A 231 12.66 -12.92 -4.55
N ASN A 232 11.75 -12.06 -5.02
CA ASN A 232 11.31 -12.05 -6.40
C ASN A 232 11.20 -10.61 -6.95
N ALA A 233 11.61 -10.40 -8.20
CA ALA A 233 11.63 -9.06 -8.82
C ALA A 233 10.24 -8.51 -9.19
N GLY A 234 9.15 -9.21 -8.83
CA GLY A 234 7.78 -8.87 -9.18
C GLY A 234 6.83 -8.86 -7.98
N ILE A 235 5.57 -8.51 -8.25
CA ILE A 235 4.50 -8.48 -7.24
C ILE A 235 4.22 -9.92 -6.78
N GLU A 236 4.51 -10.19 -5.52
CA GLU A 236 4.34 -11.53 -4.97
C GLU A 236 2.90 -11.73 -4.50
N VAL A 237 2.39 -10.81 -3.70
CA VAL A 237 1.00 -10.78 -3.20
C VAL A 237 0.33 -9.47 -3.60
N GLN A 238 -0.90 -9.59 -4.14
CA GLN A 238 -1.69 -8.45 -4.59
C GLN A 238 -3.09 -8.48 -3.97
N PHE A 239 -3.41 -7.41 -3.28
CA PHE A 239 -4.64 -7.18 -2.55
C PHE A 239 -5.52 -6.25 -3.38
N ARG A 240 -6.60 -6.76 -3.98
CA ARG A 240 -7.41 -6.01 -4.94
C ARG A 240 -8.71 -5.51 -4.34
N ASP A 241 -9.06 -4.28 -4.70
CA ASP A 241 -10.35 -3.67 -4.40
C ASP A 241 -10.67 -3.71 -2.89
N ILE A 242 -9.65 -3.43 -2.08
CA ILE A 242 -9.74 -3.34 -0.62
C ILE A 242 -10.20 -1.94 -0.22
N ARG A 243 -11.07 -1.86 0.79
CA ARG A 243 -11.45 -0.59 1.41
C ARG A 243 -10.29 -0.07 2.24
N ASP A 244 -9.98 1.21 2.08
CA ASP A 244 -8.95 1.90 2.86
C ASP A 244 -7.57 1.22 2.75
N ALA A 245 -7.07 1.15 1.52
CA ALA A 245 -5.78 0.57 1.18
C ALA A 245 -4.61 1.26 1.92
N HIS A 246 -4.76 2.54 2.23
CA HIS A 246 -3.79 3.31 3.02
C HIS A 246 -3.68 2.80 4.47
N ARG A 247 -4.80 2.49 5.13
CA ARG A 247 -4.77 1.90 6.47
C ARG A 247 -4.08 0.55 6.50
N VAL A 248 -4.35 -0.31 5.51
CA VAL A 248 -3.67 -1.62 5.38
C VAL A 248 -2.16 -1.45 5.21
N LYS A 249 -1.74 -0.50 4.37
CA LYS A 249 -0.32 -0.17 4.20
C LYS A 249 0.33 0.27 5.52
N GLU A 250 -0.33 1.15 6.27
CA GLU A 250 0.23 1.65 7.52
C GLU A 250 0.29 0.55 8.59
N LEU A 251 -0.72 -0.31 8.67
CA LEU A 251 -0.72 -1.48 9.54
C LEU A 251 0.48 -2.40 9.26
N VAL A 252 0.72 -2.75 7.98
CA VAL A 252 1.88 -3.59 7.62
C VAL A 252 3.19 -2.89 7.96
N ARG A 253 3.29 -1.57 7.77
CA ARG A 253 4.48 -0.80 8.16
C ARG A 253 4.72 -0.74 9.66
N GLN A 254 3.65 -0.70 10.46
CA GLN A 254 3.73 -0.77 11.92
C GLN A 254 4.26 -2.14 12.35
N LEU A 255 3.72 -3.23 11.79
CA LEU A 255 4.21 -4.58 12.05
C LEU A 255 5.69 -4.74 11.66
N GLN A 256 6.14 -4.16 10.54
CA GLN A 256 7.56 -4.15 10.17
C GLN A 256 8.47 -3.45 11.19
N ARG A 257 7.97 -2.43 11.90
CA ARG A 257 8.76 -1.74 12.94
C ARG A 257 8.85 -2.59 14.20
N LEU A 258 7.74 -3.16 14.63
CA LEU A 258 7.69 -4.04 15.80
C LEU A 258 8.55 -5.29 15.62
N ALA A 259 8.56 -5.88 14.43
CA ALA A 259 9.39 -7.05 14.14
C ALA A 259 10.91 -6.78 14.10
N LYS A 260 11.33 -5.50 14.16
CA LYS A 260 12.75 -5.10 14.12
C LYS A 260 13.30 -4.75 15.51
N GLU A 261 12.43 -4.50 16.48
CA GLU A 261 12.79 -4.27 17.90
C GLU A 261 13.04 -5.59 18.62
#